data_AF-A0A168R1E1-F1
#
_entry.id   AF-A0A168R1E1-F1
#
_cell.length_a   1.000
_cell.length_b   1.000
_cell.length_c   1.000
_cell.angle_alpha   90.00
_cell.angle_beta   90.00
_cell.angle_gamma   90.00
#
_symmetry.space_group_name_H-M   'P 1'
#
loop_
_entity.id
_entity.type
_entity.pdbx_description
1 polymer ?
#
loop_
_entity_poly.entity_id
_entity_poly.type
_entity_poly.pdbx_seq_one_letter_code
_entity_poly.pdbx_strand_id
1 'polypeptide(L)' 'MYKVVRRFREKNHDGYVYNVGDDYPKQGEKATKARLDELSTKNNKYEEIYIEEVKKVPKVKE' A
#
# COMPACT_ATOMS: atom_id res chain seq x y z
N MET A 1 -2.85 8.40 -4.22
CA MET A 1 -3.35 7.04 -4.48
C MET A 1 -2.18 6.12 -4.17
N TYR A 2 -2.38 5.09 -3.35
CA TYR A 2 -1.28 4.19 -2.99
C TYR A 2 -1.31 2.97 -3.88
N LYS A 3 -0.13 2.48 -4.24
CA LYS A 3 0.01 1.24 -4.99
C LYS A 3 0.87 0.28 -4.20
N VAL A 4 0.44 -0.95 -4.19
CA VAL A 4 1.08 -2.02 -3.44
C VAL A 4 2.39 -2.34 -4.15
N VAL A 5 3.51 -2.18 -3.45
CA VAL A 5 4.85 -2.53 -3.96
C VAL A 5 5.31 -3.87 -3.44
N ARG A 6 4.67 -4.40 -2.40
CA ARG A 6 4.98 -5.71 -1.82
C ARG A 6 3.71 -6.42 -1.40
N ARG A 7 3.63 -7.73 -1.64
CA ARG A 7 2.47 -8.54 -1.26
C ARG A 7 2.31 -8.56 0.27
N PHE A 8 1.09 -8.29 0.76
CA PHE A 8 0.75 -8.41 2.18
C PHE A 8 -0.70 -8.82 2.38
N ARG A 9 -1.01 -9.36 3.57
CA ARG A 9 -2.38 -9.63 4.00
C ARG A 9 -2.88 -8.44 4.83
N GLU A 10 -3.95 -7.80 4.39
CA GLU A 10 -4.60 -6.73 5.15
C GLU A 10 -5.65 -7.35 6.07
N LYS A 11 -5.39 -7.31 7.38
CA LYS A 11 -6.32 -7.85 8.37
C LYS A 11 -7.59 -7.00 8.50
N ASN A 12 -7.48 -5.70 8.22
CA ASN A 12 -8.62 -4.77 8.28
C ASN A 12 -9.62 -4.96 7.12
N HIS A 13 -9.23 -5.71 6.08
CA HIS A 13 -10.03 -5.95 4.89
C HIS A 13 -10.45 -7.42 4.81
N ASP A 14 -10.91 -8.00 5.92
CA ASP A 14 -11.27 -9.44 6.04
C ASP A 14 -10.13 -10.40 5.66
N GLY A 15 -8.88 -9.99 5.89
CA GLY A 15 -7.72 -10.81 5.53
C GLY A 15 -7.38 -10.81 4.04
N TYR A 16 -7.91 -9.84 3.27
CA TYR A 16 -7.62 -9.69 1.84
C TYR A 16 -6.11 -9.60 1.57
N VAL A 17 -5.66 -10.32 0.53
CA VAL A 17 -4.26 -10.33 0.13
C VAL A 17 -4.06 -9.38 -1.04
N TYR A 18 -3.32 -8.32 -0.79
CA TYR A 18 -2.90 -7.37 -1.81
C TYR A 18 -1.68 -7.88 -2.56
N ASN A 19 -1.70 -7.82 -3.89
CA ASN A 19 -0.56 -8.17 -4.73
C ASN A 19 0.18 -6.94 -5.20
N VAL A 20 1.44 -7.11 -5.62
CA VAL A 20 2.23 -6.02 -6.16
C VAL A 20 1.53 -5.45 -7.40
N GLY A 21 1.31 -4.13 -7.41
CA GLY A 21 0.58 -3.41 -8.44
C GLY A 21 -0.89 -3.14 -8.13
N ASP A 22 -1.47 -3.76 -7.09
CA ASP A 22 -2.83 -3.42 -6.66
C ASP A 22 -2.93 -1.98 -6.16
N ASP A 23 -4.12 -1.41 -6.29
CA ASP A 23 -4.45 -0.11 -5.70
C ASP A 23 -4.94 -0.29 -4.26
N TYR A 24 -4.43 0.55 -3.36
CA TYR A 24 -4.74 0.51 -1.94
C TYR A 24 -5.29 1.85 -1.44
N PRO A 25 -6.34 1.84 -0.59
CA PRO A 25 -7.19 0.69 -0.23
C PRO A 25 -8.09 0.21 -1.39
N LYS A 26 -8.65 -1.01 -1.30
CA LYS A 26 -9.55 -1.55 -2.34
C LYS A 26 -10.83 -0.70 -2.41
N GLN A 27 -11.48 -0.69 -3.57
CA GLN A 27 -12.72 0.07 -3.75
C GLN A 27 -13.76 -0.31 -2.70
N GLY A 28 -14.30 0.71 -2.01
CA GLY A 28 -15.27 0.53 -0.92
C GLY A 28 -14.66 0.43 0.47
N GLU A 29 -13.34 0.29 0.59
CA GLU A 29 -12.65 0.23 1.88
C GLU A 29 -11.82 1.47 2.17
N LYS A 30 -11.59 1.70 3.46
CA LYS A 30 -10.87 2.87 3.96
C LYS A 30 -9.75 2.41 4.88
N ALA A 31 -8.53 2.84 4.55
CA ALA A 31 -7.40 2.71 5.45
C ALA A 31 -7.32 3.94 6.37
N THR A 32 -6.96 3.72 7.63
CA THR A 32 -6.65 4.81 8.56
C THR A 32 -5.29 5.41 8.23
N LYS A 33 -5.04 6.68 8.60
CA LYS A 33 -3.73 7.32 8.39
C LYS A 33 -2.59 6.55 9.05
N ALA A 34 -2.80 6.05 10.27
CA ALA A 34 -1.81 5.22 10.96
C ALA A 34 -1.47 3.96 10.14
N ARG A 35 -2.47 3.31 9.55
CA ARG A 35 -2.26 2.12 8.73
C ARG A 35 -1.51 2.42 7.44
N LEU A 36 -1.84 3.55 6.80
CA LEU A 36 -1.12 4.02 5.63
C LEU A 36 0.35 4.32 5.96
N ASP A 37 0.63 4.94 7.10
CA ASP A 37 1.99 5.23 7.56
C ASP A 37 2.77 3.94 7.83
N GLU A 38 2.20 2.97 8.56
CA GLU A 38 2.83 1.66 8.81
C GLU A 38 3.16 0.90 7.51
N LEU A 39 2.29 0.98 6.50
CA LEU A 39 2.47 0.27 5.23
C LEU A 39 3.35 1.04 4.24
N SER A 40 3.40 2.37 4.32
CA SER A 40 4.19 3.23 3.42
C SER A 40 5.57 3.57 3.94
N THR A 41 5.82 3.33 5.23
CA THR A 41 7.13 3.48 5.85
C THR A 41 7.70 2.13 6.25
N LYS A 42 8.96 2.13 6.68
CA LYS A 42 9.60 0.98 7.32
C LYS A 42 9.27 0.89 8.81
N ASN A 43 8.31 1.67 9.31
CA ASN A 43 7.91 1.66 10.71
C ASN A 43 6.91 0.52 11.00
N ASN A 44 7.30 -0.70 10.63
CA ASN A 44 6.55 -1.91 10.92
C ASN A 44 7.50 -3.02 11.33
N LYS A 45 6.94 -4.11 11.86
CA LYS A 45 7.71 -5.25 12.40
C LYS A 45 8.72 -5.86 11.41
N TYR A 46 8.51 -5.67 10.11
CA TYR A 46 9.32 -6.24 9.05
C TYR A 46 10.31 -5.22 8.45
N GLU A 47 10.24 -3.95 8.87
CA GLU A 47 11.04 -2.85 8.32
C GLU A 47 10.93 -2.70 6.79
N GLU A 48 9.76 -3.06 6.25
CA GLU A 48 9.50 -3.20 4.81
C GLU A 48 8.38 -2.28 4.35
N ILE A 49 8.56 -1.64 3.18
CA ILE A 49 7.50 -0.83 2.57
C ILE A 49 6.56 -1.76 1.79
N TYR A 50 5.27 -1.69 2.09
CA TYR A 50 4.21 -2.49 1.47
C TYR A 50 3.42 -1.75 0.40
N ILE A 51 3.19 -0.46 0.62
CA ILE A 51 2.51 0.43 -0.32
C ILE A 51 3.37 1.67 -0.55
N GLU A 52 3.30 2.23 -1.74
CA GLU A 52 3.98 3.48 -2.06
C GLU A 52 2.96 4.50 -2.53
N GLU A 53 3.12 5.76 -2.12
CA GLU A 53 2.30 6.84 -2.64
C GLU A 53 2.63 7.05 -4.11
N VAL A 54 1.70 6.68 -4.99
CA VAL A 54 1.80 7.01 -6.41
C VAL A 54 1.48 8.49 -6.55
N LYS A 55 2.49 9.33 -6.34
CA LYS A 55 2.51 10.63 -6.98
C LYS A 55 2.51 10.35 -8.46
N LYS A 56 1.50 10.84 -9.18
CA LYS A 56 1.49 10.85 -10.65
C LYS A 56 2.63 11.75 -11.14
N VAL A 57 3.87 11.31 -10.98
CA VAL A 57 4.94 11.77 -11.86
C VAL A 57 4.72 10.98 -13.15
N PRO A 58 4.46 11.65 -14.29
CA PRO A 58 4.52 10.95 -15.55
C PRO A 58 5.92 10.35 -15.63
N LYS A 59 6.04 9.02 -15.57
CA LYS A 59 7.29 8.35 -15.90
C LYS A 59 7.59 8.69 -17.35
N VAL A 60 8.38 9.73 -17.55
CA VAL A 60 9.18 9.91 -18.76
C VAL A 60 10.09 8.69 -18.80
N LYS A 61 9.77 7.75 -19.69
CA LYS A 61 10.74 6.76 -20.15
C LYS A 61 11.67 7.54 -21.07
N GLU A 62 12.90 7.76 -20.64
CA GLU A 62 14.01 8.14 -21.51
C GLU A 62 14.67 6.87 -22.05
#